data_AF-A0A7S0ZE09-F1
#
_entry.id   AF-A0A7S0ZE09-F1
#
_cell.length_a   1.000
_cell.length_b   1.000
_cell.length_c   1.000
_cell.angle_alpha   90.00
_cell.angle_beta   90.00
_cell.angle_gamma   90.00
#
_symmetry.space_group_name_H-M   'P 1'
#
loop_
_entity.id
_entity.type
_entity.pdbx_description
1 polymer ?
#
loop_
_entity_poly.entity_id
_entity_poly.type
_entity_poly.pdbx_seq_one_letter_code
_entity_poly.pdbx_strand_id
1 'polypeptide(L)'
;TCVLIAVTLGFNGVQGRGPVLGAFVIHRHGARSHLVKNADDLGSESHAVLLAAGVEQMNALGQKLRKMYISGEDSNGDYKITGIGNQYSGASFRIESSHLQRTLASATATSSGLYPNEVVPLYADSYANHRIRAYAACPMINDLQEEFFESDEFATKKDETEAFRNSFLQAGY
;
A
#
# COMPACT_ATOMS: atom_id res chain seq x y z
N THR A 1 -4.86 4.57 0.71
CA THR A 1 -4.03 4.52 -0.52
C THR A 1 -2.91 3.53 -0.33
N CYS A 2 -2.72 2.63 -1.30
CA CYS A 2 -1.88 1.44 -1.21
C CYS A 2 -0.74 1.47 -2.25
N VAL A 3 0.20 0.54 -2.10
CA VAL A 3 1.24 0.18 -3.07
C VAL A 3 0.99 -1.28 -3.41
N LEU A 4 1.06 -1.61 -4.69
CA LEU A 4 0.96 -2.97 -5.20
C LEU A 4 2.33 -3.39 -5.71
N ILE A 5 2.89 -4.42 -5.12
CA ILE A 5 4.07 -5.10 -5.63
C ILE A 5 3.59 -6.40 -6.26
N ALA A 6 3.80 -6.55 -7.56
CA ALA A 6 3.47 -7.76 -8.29
C ALA A 6 4.75 -8.51 -8.64
N VAL A 7 4.89 -9.72 -8.13
CA VAL A 7 5.93 -10.68 -8.51
C VAL A 7 5.25 -11.81 -9.26
N THR A 8 5.62 -11.99 -10.52
CA THR A 8 5.10 -13.09 -11.37
C THR A 8 6.32 -13.85 -11.91
N LEU A 9 6.28 -15.19 -11.92
CA LEU A 9 6.52 -16.07 -13.09
C LEU A 9 6.70 -17.58 -12.72
N GLY A 10 6.01 -18.45 -13.49
CA GLY A 10 6.57 -19.63 -14.18
C GLY A 10 6.81 -20.96 -13.44
N PHE A 11 6.07 -22.01 -13.83
CA PHE A 11 6.07 -23.39 -13.29
C PHE A 11 7.44 -24.12 -13.29
N ASN A 12 7.76 -24.81 -12.18
CA ASN A 12 8.51 -26.08 -12.20
C ASN A 12 8.32 -26.88 -10.89
N GLY A 13 7.45 -27.90 -10.94
CA GLY A 13 7.06 -28.70 -9.79
C GLY A 13 8.13 -29.70 -9.32
N VAL A 14 8.25 -29.84 -8.00
CA VAL A 14 8.76 -31.04 -7.30
C VAL A 14 7.85 -31.31 -6.10
N GLN A 15 7.61 -32.59 -5.80
CA GLN A 15 6.52 -33.07 -4.94
C GLN A 15 6.70 -32.73 -3.44
N GLY A 16 5.59 -32.34 -2.80
CA GLY A 16 5.43 -32.13 -1.35
C GLY A 16 4.74 -30.79 -1.05
N ARG A 17 5.25 -29.72 -1.64
CA ARG A 17 4.63 -28.39 -1.80
C ARG A 17 5.10 -27.87 -3.16
N GLY A 18 4.18 -27.44 -4.02
CA GLY A 18 4.56 -26.86 -5.32
C GLY A 18 5.43 -25.62 -5.12
N PRO A 19 6.33 -25.30 -6.07
CA PRO A 19 7.14 -24.07 -6.01
C PRO A 19 6.25 -22.83 -5.88
N VAL A 20 6.69 -21.84 -5.11
CA VAL A 20 6.05 -20.52 -5.14
C VAL A 20 6.47 -19.83 -6.46
N LEU A 21 5.47 -19.56 -7.30
CA LEU A 21 5.66 -18.99 -8.64
C LEU A 21 5.57 -17.46 -8.67
N GLY A 22 5.14 -16.85 -7.58
CA GLY A 22 4.90 -15.42 -7.53
C GLY A 22 4.20 -15.01 -6.24
N ALA A 23 4.17 -13.71 -6.01
CA ALA A 23 3.50 -13.09 -4.88
C ALA A 23 2.97 -11.72 -5.29
N PHE A 24 1.75 -11.41 -4.86
CA PHE A 24 1.19 -10.07 -4.97
C PHE A 24 1.10 -9.49 -3.56
N VAL A 25 1.84 -8.42 -3.31
CA VAL A 25 1.88 -7.74 -2.02
C VAL A 25 1.21 -6.39 -2.17
N ILE A 26 0.06 -6.23 -1.52
CA ILE A 26 -0.63 -4.95 -1.42
C ILE A 26 -0.43 -4.43 -0.02
N HIS A 27 0.16 -3.26 0.12
CA HIS A 27 0.39 -2.66 1.43
C HIS A 27 0.01 -1.18 1.44
N ARG A 28 -0.23 -0.64 2.63
CA ARG A 28 -0.43 0.81 2.81
C ARG A 28 0.93 1.53 2.79
N HIS A 29 0.90 2.85 2.58
CA HIS A 29 2.04 3.71 2.89
C HIS A 29 2.45 3.60 4.37
N GLY A 30 3.70 3.98 4.69
CA GLY A 30 4.19 4.06 6.06
C GLY A 30 3.61 5.24 6.85
N ALA A 31 4.09 5.45 8.07
CA ALA A 31 3.73 6.58 8.91
C ALA A 31 3.92 7.92 8.18
N ARG A 32 2.92 8.81 8.30
CA ARG A 32 2.83 10.08 7.57
C ARG A 32 2.35 11.20 8.47
N SER A 33 2.56 12.44 8.03
CA SER A 33 1.94 13.60 8.66
C SER A 33 0.41 13.50 8.60
N HIS A 34 -0.25 14.30 9.44
CA HIS A 34 -1.70 14.36 9.47
C HIS A 34 -2.26 14.72 8.10
N LEU A 35 -3.33 14.03 7.75
CA LEU A 35 -4.06 14.32 6.54
C LEU A 35 -5.28 15.12 6.97
N VAL A 36 -5.35 16.34 6.45
CA VAL A 36 -6.54 17.16 6.60
C VAL A 36 -7.49 16.72 5.50
N LYS A 37 -8.65 16.21 5.93
CA LYS A 37 -9.76 15.91 5.05
C LYS A 37 -10.87 16.88 5.40
N ASN A 38 -11.44 17.51 4.38
CA ASN A 38 -12.69 18.23 4.55
C ASN A 38 -13.83 17.25 4.21
N ALA A 39 -14.83 17.16 5.09
CA ALA A 39 -16.02 16.36 4.81
C ALA A 39 -16.85 16.96 3.67
N ASP A 40 -16.81 18.28 3.53
CA ASP A 40 -17.55 19.04 2.51
C ASP A 40 -16.76 19.18 1.19
N ASP A 41 -15.50 18.74 1.18
CA ASP A 41 -14.64 18.75 0.00
C ASP A 41 -13.72 17.52 0.01
N LEU A 42 -14.25 16.42 -0.53
CA LEU A 42 -13.54 15.14 -0.69
C LEU A 42 -12.36 15.24 -1.67
N GLY A 43 -12.30 16.29 -2.49
CA GLY A 43 -11.22 16.57 -3.43
C GLY A 43 -10.03 17.29 -2.79
N SER A 44 -10.27 18.12 -1.76
CA SER A 44 -9.25 18.80 -0.97
C SER A 44 -8.63 17.88 0.08
N GLU A 45 -7.95 16.84 -0.38
CA GLU A 45 -7.05 16.04 0.45
C GLU A 45 -5.71 16.79 0.60
N SER A 46 -5.32 17.17 1.82
CA SER A 46 -4.04 17.86 2.03
C SER A 46 -2.84 16.98 1.62
N HIS A 47 -1.71 17.60 1.29
CA HIS A 47 -0.47 16.90 0.95
C HIS A 47 0.18 16.27 2.19
N ALA A 48 -0.40 15.18 2.70
CA ALA A 48 0.23 14.41 3.77
C ALA A 48 1.52 13.75 3.25
N VAL A 49 2.63 14.06 3.92
CA VAL A 49 3.99 13.66 3.56
C VAL A 49 4.41 12.45 4.38
N LEU A 50 5.18 11.54 3.78
CA LEU A 50 5.76 10.41 4.51
C LEU A 50 6.79 10.90 5.55
N LEU A 51 6.69 10.42 6.78
CA LEU A 51 7.65 10.75 7.84
C LEU A 51 8.90 9.86 7.76
N ALA A 52 9.99 10.25 8.41
CA ALA A 52 11.20 9.43 8.51
C ALA A 52 10.91 8.04 9.11
N ALA A 53 10.13 7.98 10.19
CA ALA A 53 9.67 6.71 10.76
C ALA A 53 8.86 5.87 9.75
N GLY A 54 8.13 6.51 8.84
CA GLY A 54 7.42 5.83 7.75
C GLY A 54 8.38 5.24 6.72
N VAL A 55 9.45 5.95 6.38
CA VAL A 55 10.51 5.44 5.50
C VAL A 55 11.15 4.18 6.12
N GLU A 56 11.49 4.23 7.39
CA GLU A 56 12.07 3.09 8.13
C GLU A 56 11.13 1.87 8.13
N GLN A 57 9.84 2.07 8.43
CA GLN A 57 8.83 1.01 8.38
C GLN A 57 8.77 0.36 7.00
N MET A 58 8.78 1.16 5.94
CA MET A 58 8.66 0.65 4.57
C MET A 58 9.93 -0.04 4.10
N ASN A 59 11.11 0.45 4.51
CA ASN A 59 12.37 -0.23 4.26
C ASN A 59 12.44 -1.58 4.98
N ALA A 60 12.06 -1.63 6.27
CA ALA A 60 11.99 -2.86 7.04
C ALA A 60 11.01 -3.87 6.43
N LEU A 61 9.87 -3.41 5.91
CA LEU A 61 8.96 -4.25 5.13
C LEU A 61 9.66 -4.84 3.90
N GLY A 62 10.37 -4.01 3.11
CA GLY A 62 11.13 -4.47 1.95
C GLY A 62 12.17 -5.54 2.30
N GLN A 63 12.91 -5.34 3.39
CA GLN A 63 13.88 -6.32 3.88
C GLN A 63 13.21 -7.64 4.27
N LYS A 64 12.07 -7.58 4.95
CA LYS A 64 11.29 -8.78 5.31
C LYS A 64 10.80 -9.53 4.07
N LEU A 65 10.29 -8.80 3.08
CA LEU A 65 9.87 -9.38 1.80
C LEU A 65 11.04 -10.04 1.06
N ARG A 66 12.24 -9.44 1.11
CA ARG A 66 13.46 -10.04 0.54
C ARG A 66 13.77 -11.38 1.22
N LYS A 67 13.77 -11.39 2.55
CA LYS A 67 14.04 -12.60 3.34
C LYS A 67 13.03 -13.71 3.08
N MET A 68 11.77 -13.35 2.89
CA MET A 68 10.70 -14.31 2.63
C MET A 68 10.74 -14.86 1.20
N TYR A 69 10.82 -13.98 0.21
CA TYR A 69 10.55 -14.33 -1.19
C TYR A 69 11.79 -14.44 -2.07
N ILE A 70 12.92 -13.83 -1.70
CA ILE A 70 14.14 -13.81 -2.53
C ILE A 70 15.23 -14.69 -1.91
N SER A 71 15.68 -14.40 -0.68
CA SER A 71 16.75 -15.17 -0.06
C SER A 71 16.24 -16.46 0.59
N GLY A 72 15.02 -16.46 1.12
CA GLY A 72 14.40 -17.59 1.81
C GLY A 72 14.79 -17.71 3.29
N GLU A 73 15.52 -16.73 3.84
CA GLU A 73 15.99 -16.71 5.24
C GLU A 73 14.88 -16.83 6.28
N ASP A 74 13.75 -16.14 6.09
CA ASP A 74 12.68 -16.06 7.12
C ASP A 74 11.77 -17.31 7.16
N SER A 75 11.89 -18.22 6.19
CA SER A 75 10.97 -19.35 6.01
C SER A 75 11.64 -20.68 5.68
N ASN A 76 12.95 -20.80 5.92
CA ASN A 76 13.75 -21.95 5.46
C ASN A 76 13.56 -22.26 3.96
N GLY A 77 13.27 -21.23 3.17
CA GLY A 77 12.98 -21.34 1.73
C GLY A 77 11.54 -21.70 1.35
N ASP A 78 10.62 -21.94 2.30
CA ASP A 78 9.23 -22.36 2.01
C ASP A 78 8.49 -21.37 1.08
N TYR A 79 8.76 -20.07 1.24
CA TYR A 79 8.13 -19.02 0.44
C TYR A 79 9.03 -18.46 -0.65
N LYS A 80 10.25 -18.99 -0.81
CA LYS A 80 11.18 -18.47 -1.82
C LYS A 80 10.59 -18.64 -3.21
N ILE A 81 10.53 -17.54 -3.96
CA ILE A 81 9.98 -17.52 -5.31
C ILE A 81 11.02 -18.11 -6.26
N THR A 82 10.58 -19.08 -7.07
CA THR A 82 11.47 -19.72 -8.04
C THR A 82 11.81 -18.75 -9.17
N GLY A 83 13.07 -18.71 -9.60
CA GLY A 83 13.51 -17.86 -10.71
C GLY A 83 13.71 -16.38 -10.36
N ILE A 84 13.53 -15.96 -9.11
CA ILE A 84 13.90 -14.62 -8.66
C ILE A 84 15.33 -14.60 -8.13
N GLY A 85 16.12 -13.64 -8.62
CA GLY A 85 17.50 -13.45 -8.22
C GLY A 85 17.68 -12.43 -7.09
N ASN A 86 18.90 -12.37 -6.56
CA ASN A 86 19.30 -11.34 -5.60
C ASN A 86 19.37 -9.94 -6.22
N GLN A 87 19.41 -9.86 -7.56
CA GLN A 87 19.43 -8.64 -8.36
C GLN A 87 18.06 -8.34 -8.95
N TYR A 88 17.76 -7.06 -9.17
CA TYR A 88 16.51 -6.64 -9.80
C TYR A 88 16.48 -7.08 -11.26
N SER A 89 15.34 -7.63 -11.66
CA SER A 89 14.99 -7.91 -13.06
C SER A 89 13.59 -7.40 -13.33
N GLY A 90 13.45 -6.49 -14.30
CA GLY A 90 12.15 -5.97 -14.71
C GLY A 90 11.22 -7.01 -15.30
N ALA A 91 11.74 -8.18 -15.71
CA ALA A 91 10.92 -9.32 -16.15
C ALA A 91 10.25 -10.06 -14.99
N SER A 92 10.86 -10.04 -13.80
CA SER A 92 10.40 -10.79 -12.62
C SER A 92 9.67 -9.92 -11.61
N PHE A 93 9.89 -8.60 -11.66
CA PHE A 93 9.50 -7.70 -10.58
C PHE A 93 8.93 -6.38 -11.08
N ARG A 94 7.76 -5.99 -10.53
CA ARG A 94 7.08 -4.73 -10.83
C ARG A 94 6.52 -4.10 -9.55
N ILE A 95 6.83 -2.82 -9.33
CA ILE A 95 6.22 -2.01 -8.26
C ILE A 95 5.30 -0.97 -8.88
N GLU A 96 4.07 -0.95 -8.39
CA GLU A 96 3.07 0.04 -8.75
C GLU A 96 2.64 0.83 -7.51
N SER A 97 2.47 2.13 -7.67
CA SER A 97 2.03 3.01 -6.58
C SER A 97 0.96 3.95 -7.07
N SER A 98 0.05 4.33 -6.17
CA SER A 98 -0.82 5.47 -6.45
C SER A 98 0.02 6.74 -6.57
N HIS A 99 -0.43 7.69 -7.39
CA HIS A 99 0.30 8.91 -7.71
C HIS A 99 0.23 9.96 -6.58
N LEU A 100 0.49 9.55 -5.33
CA LEU A 100 0.57 10.42 -4.16
C LEU A 100 2.00 10.42 -3.62
N GLN A 101 2.51 11.57 -3.18
CA GLN A 101 3.88 11.71 -2.68
C GLN A 101 4.23 10.65 -1.63
N ARG A 102 3.36 10.45 -0.63
CA ARG A 102 3.59 9.48 0.45
C ARG A 102 3.64 8.03 -0.02
N THR A 103 2.88 7.66 -1.07
CA THR A 103 2.87 6.29 -1.60
C THR A 103 4.03 6.08 -2.55
N LEU A 104 4.45 7.11 -3.30
CA LEU A 104 5.69 7.08 -4.08
C LEU A 104 6.89 6.88 -3.16
N ALA A 105 7.03 7.72 -2.13
CA ALA A 105 8.12 7.61 -1.15
C ALA A 105 8.11 6.26 -0.40
N SER A 106 6.93 5.74 -0.06
CA SER A 106 6.79 4.43 0.56
C SER A 106 7.26 3.30 -0.36
N ALA A 107 6.85 3.35 -1.62
CA ALA A 107 7.23 2.35 -2.61
C ALA A 107 8.74 2.35 -2.86
N THR A 108 9.36 3.54 -2.96
CA THR A 108 10.82 3.69 -3.04
C THR A 108 11.52 3.13 -1.81
N ALA A 109 11.04 3.44 -0.61
CA ALA A 109 11.65 2.92 0.62
C ALA A 109 11.55 1.38 0.70
N THR A 110 10.41 0.81 0.31
CA THR A 110 10.23 -0.64 0.22
C THR A 110 11.12 -1.26 -0.84
N SER A 111 11.28 -0.65 -2.02
CA SER A 111 12.17 -1.16 -3.05
C SER A 111 13.63 -1.17 -2.60
N SER A 112 14.07 -0.13 -1.89
CA SER A 112 15.43 -0.08 -1.32
C SER A 112 15.69 -1.15 -0.27
N GLY A 113 14.67 -1.57 0.49
CA GLY A 113 14.78 -2.70 1.41
C GLY A 113 14.79 -4.05 0.69
N LEU A 114 14.06 -4.16 -0.41
CA LEU A 114 13.92 -5.39 -1.18
C LEU A 114 15.14 -5.69 -2.05
N TYR A 115 15.67 -4.68 -2.74
CA TYR A 115 16.86 -4.75 -3.59
C TYR A 115 17.86 -3.65 -3.17
N PRO A 116 18.67 -3.92 -2.14
CA PRO A 116 19.64 -2.93 -1.67
C PRO A 116 20.67 -2.65 -2.76
N ASN A 117 21.03 -1.37 -2.90
CA ASN A 117 21.99 -0.85 -3.89
C ASN A 117 21.51 -0.83 -5.36
N GLU A 118 20.24 -1.11 -5.61
CA GLU A 118 19.68 -1.07 -6.95
C GLU A 118 18.57 -0.02 -7.08
N VAL A 119 18.51 0.62 -8.24
CA VAL A 119 17.43 1.55 -8.59
C VAL A 119 16.34 0.74 -9.27
N VAL A 120 15.27 0.47 -8.52
CA VAL A 120 14.09 -0.25 -9.03
C VAL A 120 13.09 0.76 -9.63
N PRO A 121 12.70 0.63 -10.90
CA PRO A 121 11.67 1.46 -11.51
C PRO A 121 10.31 1.35 -10.79
N LEU A 122 9.70 2.51 -10.55
CA LEU A 122 8.39 2.65 -9.94
C LEU A 122 7.36 3.10 -10.98
N TYR A 123 6.27 2.36 -11.12
CA TYR A 123 5.17 2.71 -12.03
C TYR A 123 4.05 3.41 -11.25
N ALA A 124 3.72 4.65 -11.63
CA ALA A 124 2.71 5.46 -10.95
C ALA A 124 1.87 6.30 -11.93
N ASP A 125 1.64 5.77 -13.13
CA ASP A 125 0.78 6.41 -14.13
C ASP A 125 -0.70 6.45 -13.69
N SER A 126 -1.52 7.14 -14.48
CA SER A 126 -2.97 7.25 -14.23
C SER A 126 -3.64 5.88 -14.14
N TYR A 127 -3.18 4.91 -14.93
CA TYR A 127 -3.72 3.55 -14.95
C TYR A 127 -3.41 2.78 -13.66
N ALA A 128 -2.18 2.85 -13.15
CA ALA A 128 -1.79 2.31 -11.85
C ALA A 128 -2.58 2.98 -10.71
N ASN A 129 -2.73 4.31 -10.78
CA ASN A 129 -3.53 5.05 -9.81
C ASN A 129 -5.00 4.62 -9.82
N HIS A 130 -5.62 4.43 -10.99
CA HIS A 130 -7.00 3.97 -11.12
C HIS A 130 -7.18 2.53 -10.63
N ARG A 131 -6.22 1.63 -10.84
CA ARG A 131 -6.29 0.26 -10.29
C ARG A 131 -6.22 0.25 -8.76
N ILE A 132 -5.36 1.08 -8.18
CA ILE A 132 -5.15 1.14 -6.72
C ILE A 132 -6.24 1.95 -6.01
N ARG A 133 -6.77 2.99 -6.67
CA ARG A 133 -7.79 3.91 -6.14
C ARG A 133 -9.05 3.87 -6.98
N ALA A 134 -9.48 2.69 -7.41
CA ALA A 134 -10.64 2.52 -8.28
C ALA A 134 -11.90 3.23 -7.74
N TYR A 135 -12.06 3.22 -6.41
CA TYR A 135 -13.14 3.91 -5.72
C TYR A 135 -13.19 5.42 -6.01
N ALA A 136 -12.04 6.08 -6.19
CA ALA A 136 -11.98 7.52 -6.43
C ALA A 136 -12.29 7.91 -7.88
N ALA A 137 -12.34 6.94 -8.79
CA ALA A 137 -12.60 7.16 -10.21
C ALA A 137 -14.00 6.68 -10.66
N CYS A 138 -14.77 6.05 -9.76
CA CYS A 138 -16.07 5.47 -10.08
C CYS A 138 -17.20 6.34 -9.51
N PRO A 139 -17.97 7.08 -10.34
CA PRO A 139 -19.05 7.94 -9.88
C PRO A 139 -20.08 7.21 -8.99
N MET A 140 -20.45 5.98 -9.38
CA MET A 140 -21.38 5.15 -8.60
C MET A 140 -20.92 4.91 -7.16
N ILE A 141 -19.61 4.83 -6.91
CA ILE A 141 -19.10 4.65 -5.54
C ILE A 141 -19.23 5.95 -4.73
N ASN A 142 -19.14 7.11 -5.37
CA ASN A 142 -19.39 8.38 -4.70
C ASN A 142 -20.88 8.49 -4.35
N ASP A 143 -21.77 8.17 -5.28
CA ASP A 143 -23.22 8.18 -5.04
C ASP A 143 -23.60 7.26 -3.86
N LEU A 144 -23.04 6.04 -3.82
CA LEU A 144 -23.25 5.11 -2.70
C LEU A 144 -22.66 5.61 -1.37
N GLN A 145 -21.58 6.39 -1.40
CA GLN A 145 -21.02 7.01 -0.19
C GLN A 145 -21.90 8.15 0.31
N GLU A 146 -22.44 8.96 -0.59
CA GLU A 146 -23.39 10.02 -0.26
C GLU A 146 -24.67 9.41 0.33
N GLU A 147 -25.24 8.40 -0.32
CA GLU A 147 -26.41 7.65 0.19
C GLU A 147 -26.13 7.07 1.59
N PHE A 148 -24.95 6.49 1.80
CA PHE A 148 -24.57 5.99 3.12
C PHE A 148 -24.49 7.10 4.17
N PHE A 149 -23.93 8.28 3.84
CA PHE A 149 -23.86 9.40 4.78
C PHE A 149 -25.22 10.02 5.10
N GLU A 150 -26.20 9.87 4.21
CA GLU A 150 -27.59 10.28 4.42
C GLU A 150 -28.44 9.22 5.14
N SER A 151 -27.91 8.00 5.33
CA SER A 151 -28.65 6.90 5.95
C SER A 151 -28.89 7.09 7.46
N ASP A 152 -30.00 6.53 7.95
CA ASP A 152 -30.35 6.50 9.39
C ASP A 152 -29.26 5.79 10.21
N GLU A 153 -28.60 4.78 9.65
CA GLU A 153 -27.50 4.07 10.29
C GLU A 153 -26.33 5.02 10.58
N PHE A 154 -25.92 5.80 9.57
CA PHE A 154 -24.84 6.75 9.72
C PHE A 154 -25.22 7.89 10.66
N ALA A 155 -26.44 8.43 10.54
CA ALA A 155 -26.94 9.48 11.42
C ALA A 155 -26.96 9.03 12.89
N THR A 156 -27.51 7.84 13.17
CA THR A 156 -27.52 7.25 14.51
C THR A 156 -26.10 7.10 15.04
N LYS A 157 -25.16 6.58 14.24
CA LYS A 157 -23.78 6.39 14.70
C LYS A 157 -23.05 7.71 14.93
N LYS A 158 -23.36 8.72 14.12
CA LYS A 158 -22.84 10.08 14.26
C LYS A 158 -23.30 10.67 15.59
N ASP A 159 -24.54 10.49 15.99
CA ASP A 159 -25.05 11.01 17.27
C ASP A 159 -24.44 10.25 18.46
N GLU A 160 -24.41 8.91 18.40
CA GLU A 160 -23.80 8.07 19.45
C GLU A 160 -22.35 8.43 19.76
N THR A 161 -21.59 8.85 18.74
CA THR A 161 -20.16 9.12 18.88
C THR A 161 -19.84 10.62 19.07
N GLU A 162 -20.85 11.48 19.17
CA GLU A 162 -20.68 12.93 19.28
C GLU A 162 -19.84 13.34 20.50
N ALA A 163 -20.19 12.86 21.69
CA ALA A 163 -19.48 13.20 22.93
C ALA A 163 -17.99 12.81 22.84
N PHE A 164 -17.69 11.65 22.26
CA PHE A 164 -16.33 11.19 22.06
C PHE A 164 -15.58 12.09 21.06
N ARG A 165 -16.18 12.43 19.91
CA ARG A 165 -15.56 13.36 18.94
C ARG A 165 -15.28 14.73 19.56
N ASN A 166 -16.23 15.26 20.33
CA ASN A 166 -16.09 16.57 20.99
C ASN A 166 -14.97 16.58 22.05
N SER A 167 -14.63 15.43 22.65
CA SER A 167 -13.49 15.36 23.58
C SER A 167 -12.13 15.61 22.92
N PHE A 168 -11.97 15.31 21.63
CA PHE A 168 -10.73 15.61 20.90
C PHE A 168 -10.60 17.11 20.63
N LEU A 169 -11.72 17.78 20.31
CA LEU A 169 -11.76 19.22 20.09
C LEU A 169 -11.43 20.00 21.38
N GLN A 170 -11.96 19.54 22.51
CA GLN A 170 -11.66 20.16 23.82
C GLN A 170 -10.21 19.93 24.27
N ALA A 171 -9.59 18.83 23.85
CA ALA A 171 -8.20 18.52 24.14
C ALA A 171 -7.19 19.23 23.21
N GLY A 172 -7.66 20.03 22.24
CA GLY A 172 -6.81 20.84 21.36
C GLY A 172 -6.12 20.04 20.25
N TYR A 173 -6.70 18.90 19.84
CA TYR A 173 -6.25 18.12 18.68
C TYR A 173 -6.88 18.60 17.36
#